data_AF-A0A832UNS8-F1
#
_entry.id   AF-A0A832UNS8-F1
#
_cell.length_a   1.000
_cell.length_b   1.000
_cell.length_c   1.000
_cell.angle_alpha   90.00
_cell.angle_beta   90.00
_cell.angle_gamma   90.00
#
_symmetry.space_group_name_H-M   'P 1'
#
loop_
_entity.id
_entity.type
_entity.pdbx_description
1 polymer ?
#
loop_
_entity_poly.entity_id
_entity_poly.type
_entity_poly.pdbx_seq_one_letter_code
_entity_poly.pdbx_strand_id
1 'polypeptide(L)'
;METDKLEFKRSLLLGGNIMILIWTAIASVAIWLAYTWASWIFFLLAIAMIFIILRRLGCNTCAYCKSCTAGFGRISGWFFGDRTVKDTRNKTALAFVIIIYGLLGVIPISLMLSLTIQELDIFKAFVLACLWGFFIYSIATWLKKN
;
A
#
# COMPACT_ATOMS: atom_id res chain seq x y z
N MET A 1 -29.34 -9.36 6.32
CA MET A 1 -27.86 -9.38 6.20
C MET A 1 -27.57 -9.89 4.80
N GLU A 2 -27.68 -9.00 3.80
CA GLU A 2 -27.52 -9.37 2.40
C GLU A 2 -26.03 -9.59 2.15
N THR A 3 -25.69 -10.84 1.86
CA THR A 3 -24.33 -11.37 1.86
C THR A 3 -23.79 -11.32 0.45
N ASP A 4 -23.38 -10.11 0.05
CA ASP A 4 -22.76 -9.91 -1.26
C ASP A 4 -21.37 -10.54 -1.31
N LYS A 5 -21.21 -11.50 -2.21
CA LYS A 5 -19.91 -12.13 -2.50
C LYS A 5 -19.07 -11.10 -3.26
N LEU A 6 -18.02 -10.59 -2.63
CA LEU A 6 -17.10 -9.62 -3.24
C LEU A 6 -16.32 -10.28 -4.39
N GLU A 7 -16.69 -9.95 -5.63
CA GLU A 7 -15.96 -10.36 -6.82
C GLU A 7 -14.98 -9.26 -7.26
N PHE A 8 -13.68 -9.51 -7.08
CA PHE A 8 -12.63 -8.61 -7.55
C PHE A 8 -12.24 -8.94 -8.98
N LYS A 9 -12.08 -7.91 -9.83
CA LYS A 9 -11.49 -8.08 -11.16
C LYS A 9 -10.08 -8.64 -11.04
N ARG A 10 -9.77 -9.69 -11.81
CA ARG A 10 -8.45 -10.35 -11.79
C ARG A 10 -7.29 -9.39 -12.11
N SER A 11 -7.53 -8.39 -12.96
CA SER A 11 -6.56 -7.33 -13.27
C SER A 11 -6.24 -6.43 -12.08
N LEU A 12 -7.23 -6.08 -11.24
CA LEU A 12 -7.04 -5.30 -10.03
C LEU A 12 -6.26 -6.10 -8.98
N LEU A 13 -6.63 -7.38 -8.81
CA LEU A 13 -5.92 -8.33 -7.94
C LEU A 13 -4.44 -8.41 -8.31
N LEU A 14 -4.12 -8.71 -9.57
CA LEU A 14 -2.73 -8.91 -9.96
C LEU A 14 -1.97 -7.57 -9.99
N GLY A 15 -2.54 -6.56 -10.65
CA GLY A 15 -1.91 -5.25 -10.81
C GLY A 15 -1.70 -4.55 -9.48
N GLY A 16 -2.71 -4.51 -8.60
CA GLY A 16 -2.62 -3.81 -7.34
C GLY A 16 -1.62 -4.42 -6.36
N ASN A 17 -1.52 -5.75 -6.29
CA ASN A 17 -0.52 -6.39 -5.43
C ASN A 17 0.91 -6.17 -5.92
N ILE A 18 1.13 -6.23 -7.24
CA ILE A 18 2.43 -5.88 -7.84
C ILE A 18 2.76 -4.41 -7.56
N MET A 19 1.78 -3.52 -7.71
CA MET A 19 1.94 -2.08 -7.45
C MET A 19 2.35 -1.79 -6.01
N ILE A 20 1.74 -2.48 -5.02
CA ILE A 20 2.09 -2.34 -3.60
C ILE A 20 3.50 -2.91 -3.31
N LEU A 21 3.87 -4.03 -3.93
CA LEU A 21 5.23 -4.57 -3.82
C LEU A 21 6.27 -3.59 -4.37
N ILE A 22 6.01 -3.02 -5.55
CA ILE A 22 6.90 -2.03 -6.16
C ILE A 22 6.99 -0.80 -5.25
N TRP A 23 5.87 -0.29 -4.75
CA TRP A 23 5.86 0.85 -3.84
C TRP A 23 6.66 0.55 -2.55
N THR A 24 6.50 -0.64 -1.98
CA THR A 24 7.27 -1.09 -0.80
C THR A 24 8.77 -1.15 -1.08
N ALA A 25 9.16 -1.65 -2.26
CA ALA A 25 10.55 -1.70 -2.69
C ALA A 25 11.14 -0.29 -2.84
N ILE A 26 10.44 0.62 -3.52
CA ILE A 26 10.88 2.01 -3.71
C ILE A 26 11.00 2.73 -2.35
N ALA A 27 10.03 2.57 -1.45
CA ALA A 27 10.09 3.12 -0.10
C ALA A 27 11.29 2.60 0.70
N SER A 28 11.63 1.33 0.54
CA SER A 28 12.80 0.73 1.20
C SER A 28 14.11 1.24 0.62
N VAL A 29 14.19 1.43 -0.71
CA VAL A 29 15.34 2.06 -1.37
C VAL A 29 15.52 3.50 -0.90
N ALA A 30 14.43 4.26 -0.76
CA ALA A 30 14.49 5.62 -0.22
C ALA A 30 15.10 5.66 1.20
N ILE A 31 14.69 4.74 2.08
CA ILE A 31 15.27 4.64 3.43
C ILE A 31 16.70 4.13 3.39
N TRP A 32 17.04 3.23 2.45
CA TRP A 32 18.41 2.74 2.27
C TRP A 32 19.39 3.86 1.98
N LEU A 33 18.98 4.82 1.14
CA LEU A 33 19.80 5.98 0.76
C LEU A 33 20.15 6.88 1.96
N ALA A 34 19.38 6.83 3.04
CA ALA A 34 19.71 7.50 4.30
C ALA A 34 20.44 6.57 5.28
N TYR A 35 19.89 5.37 5.51
CA TYR A 35 20.37 4.42 6.51
C TYR A 35 20.16 2.97 6.04
N THR A 36 21.23 2.33 5.57
CA THR A 36 21.19 0.95 5.05
C THR A 36 20.61 -0.07 6.03
N TRP A 37 21.00 -0.02 7.31
CA TRP A 37 20.49 -0.95 8.33
C TRP A 37 19.00 -0.74 8.61
N ALA A 38 18.53 0.51 8.60
CA ALA A 38 17.14 0.85 8.86
C ALA A 38 16.22 0.40 7.72
N SER A 39 16.73 0.37 6.47
CA SER A 39 15.98 -0.10 5.31
C SER A 39 15.54 -1.56 5.46
N TRP A 40 16.41 -2.44 5.96
CA TRP A 40 16.07 -3.84 6.17
C TRP A 40 14.97 -4.01 7.21
N ILE A 41 15.06 -3.29 8.33
CA ILE A 41 14.04 -3.29 9.39
C ILE A 41 12.72 -2.78 8.82
N PHE A 42 12.75 -1.66 8.09
CA PHE A 42 11.58 -1.08 7.45
C PHE A 42 10.93 -2.04 6.45
N PHE A 43 11.71 -2.66 5.57
CA PHE A 43 11.20 -3.56 4.54
C PHE A 43 10.51 -4.78 5.16
N LEU A 44 11.14 -5.39 6.18
CA LEU A 44 10.54 -6.51 6.92
C LEU A 44 9.25 -6.09 7.62
N LEU A 45 9.23 -4.92 8.26
CA LEU A 45 8.05 -4.39 8.93
C LEU A 45 6.92 -4.11 7.92
N ALA A 46 7.23 -3.49 6.78
CA ALA A 46 6.28 -3.18 5.73
C ALA A 46 5.66 -4.47 5.14
N ILE A 47 6.49 -5.48 4.82
CA ILE A 47 6.00 -6.78 4.36
C ILE A 47 5.12 -7.44 5.42
N ALA A 48 5.52 -7.45 6.68
CA ALA A 48 4.74 -8.05 7.75
C ALA A 48 3.37 -7.34 7.90
N MET A 49 3.35 -6.01 7.88
CA MET A 49 2.12 -5.23 7.96
C MET A 49 1.18 -5.51 6.79
N ILE A 50 1.70 -5.49 5.55
CA ILE A 50 0.89 -5.64 4.33
C ILE A 50 0.42 -7.08 4.15
N PHE A 51 1.33 -8.06 4.24
CA PHE A 51 1.04 -9.44 3.83
C PHE A 51 0.61 -10.37 4.96
N ILE A 52 0.91 -10.03 6.22
CA ILE A 52 0.48 -10.82 7.38
C ILE A 52 -0.73 -10.16 8.04
N ILE A 53 -0.61 -8.89 8.44
CA ILE A 53 -1.65 -8.21 9.23
C ILE A 53 -2.86 -7.85 8.37
N LEU A 54 -2.67 -7.14 7.25
CA LEU A 54 -3.81 -6.80 6.39
C LEU A 54 -4.47 -8.03 5.76
N ARG A 55 -3.69 -9.08 5.45
CA ARG A 55 -4.23 -10.34 4.96
C ARG A 55 -5.20 -10.98 5.97
N ARG A 56 -4.84 -11.00 7.25
CA ARG A 56 -5.69 -11.53 8.33
C ARG A 56 -6.94 -10.67 8.55
N LEU A 57 -6.81 -9.35 8.49
CA LEU A 57 -7.95 -8.42 8.62
C LEU A 57 -8.89 -8.44 7.40
N GLY A 58 -8.37 -8.81 6.23
CA GLY A 58 -9.09 -8.80 4.96
C GLY A 58 -10.02 -10.01 4.74
N CYS A 59 -9.70 -11.20 5.26
CA CYS A 59 -10.58 -12.37 5.14
C CYS A 59 -10.38 -13.30 6.35
N ASN A 60 -11.26 -13.18 7.35
CA ASN A 60 -11.18 -13.97 8.58
C ASN A 60 -11.85 -15.36 8.43
N THR A 61 -12.73 -15.54 7.43
CA THR A 61 -13.40 -16.81 7.13
C THR A 61 -13.64 -16.96 5.62
N CYS A 62 -13.15 -18.05 5.00
CA CYS A 62 -13.34 -18.32 3.57
C CYS A 62 -14.81 -18.60 3.18
N ALA A 63 -15.74 -18.73 4.15
CA ALA A 63 -17.17 -18.88 3.87
C ALA A 63 -17.79 -17.67 3.12
N TYR A 64 -17.17 -16.48 3.25
CA TYR A 64 -17.65 -15.24 2.62
C TYR A 64 -16.76 -14.74 1.47
N CYS A 65 -15.59 -15.36 1.25
CA CYS A 65 -14.68 -15.06 0.15
C CYS A 65 -14.70 -16.25 -0.84
N LYS A 66 -15.42 -16.15 -1.97
CA LYS A 66 -15.47 -17.22 -2.99
C LYS A 66 -14.08 -17.58 -3.54
N SER A 67 -13.12 -16.67 -3.40
CA SER A 67 -11.71 -16.87 -3.71
C SER A 67 -10.91 -16.74 -2.41
N CYS A 68 -10.30 -17.80 -1.86
CA CYS A 68 -9.42 -17.67 -0.69
C CYS A 68 -8.15 -16.82 -0.97
N THR A 69 -7.90 -16.43 -2.22
CA THR A 69 -6.93 -15.40 -2.64
C THR A 69 -7.45 -13.96 -2.52
N ALA A 70 -8.73 -13.76 -2.19
CA ALA A 70 -9.37 -12.45 -2.04
C ALA A 70 -8.76 -11.58 -0.93
N GLY A 71 -8.02 -12.15 0.02
CA GLY A 71 -7.25 -11.35 0.99
C GLY A 71 -6.29 -10.38 0.29
N PHE A 72 -5.65 -10.82 -0.79
CA PHE A 72 -4.81 -9.99 -1.64
C PHE A 72 -5.63 -9.03 -2.53
N GLY A 73 -6.83 -9.45 -2.97
CA GLY A 73 -7.74 -8.59 -3.73
C GLY A 73 -8.26 -7.42 -2.92
N ARG A 74 -8.52 -7.66 -1.64
CA ARG A 74 -8.99 -6.68 -0.69
C ARG A 74 -7.89 -5.70 -0.27
N ILE A 75 -6.64 -6.17 -0.18
CA ILE A 75 -5.45 -5.30 -0.05
C ILE A 75 -5.39 -4.35 -1.25
N SER A 76 -5.36 -4.86 -2.49
CA SER A 76 -5.36 -3.99 -3.67
C SER A 76 -6.58 -3.07 -3.74
N GLY A 77 -7.77 -3.54 -3.37
CA GLY A 77 -8.98 -2.73 -3.34
C GLY A 77 -8.92 -1.60 -2.30
N TRP A 78 -8.31 -1.84 -1.14
CA TRP A 78 -8.03 -0.79 -0.15
C TRP A 78 -6.98 0.20 -0.65
N PHE A 79 -5.90 -0.20 -1.31
CA PHE A 79 -4.90 0.78 -1.78
C PHE A 79 -5.31 1.53 -3.06
N PHE A 80 -6.22 0.98 -3.86
CA PHE A 80 -6.66 1.58 -5.12
C PHE A 80 -8.12 2.03 -5.12
N GLY A 81 -8.72 2.16 -3.94
CA GLY A 81 -10.02 2.79 -3.77
C GLY A 81 -11.18 2.10 -4.51
N ASP A 82 -11.18 0.76 -4.58
CA ASP A 82 -12.29 0.02 -5.18
C ASP A 82 -13.56 0.19 -4.33
N ARG A 83 -14.70 0.51 -4.97
CA ARG A 83 -15.98 0.82 -4.28
C ARG A 83 -16.43 -0.31 -3.35
N THR A 84 -16.21 -1.55 -3.75
CA THR A 84 -16.62 -2.73 -2.98
C THR A 84 -15.94 -2.78 -1.61
N VAL A 85 -14.80 -2.08 -1.46
CA VAL A 85 -14.04 -2.02 -0.22
C VAL A 85 -14.10 -0.65 0.48
N LYS A 86 -14.41 0.42 -0.26
CA LYS A 86 -14.69 1.76 0.31
C LYS A 86 -15.88 1.76 1.26
N ASP A 87 -16.89 0.92 1.03
CA ASP A 87 -18.10 0.86 1.87
C ASP A 87 -17.95 -0.08 3.08
N THR A 88 -16.71 -0.41 3.48
CA THR A 88 -16.50 -1.30 4.61
C THR A 88 -16.69 -0.56 5.94
N ARG A 89 -17.67 -0.99 6.75
CA ARG A 89 -17.87 -0.55 8.14
C ARG A 89 -16.74 -0.94 9.11
N ASN A 90 -15.66 -1.57 8.62
CA ASN A 90 -14.55 -2.03 9.45
C ASN A 90 -13.55 -0.89 9.70
N LYS A 91 -13.77 -0.15 10.80
CA LYS A 91 -12.91 0.97 11.21
C LYS A 91 -11.45 0.54 11.47
N THR A 92 -11.23 -0.67 11.96
CA THR A 92 -9.89 -1.20 12.24
C THR A 92 -9.08 -1.37 10.96
N ALA A 93 -9.70 -1.97 9.94
CA ALA A 93 -9.10 -2.10 8.61
C ALA A 93 -8.68 -0.76 8.00
N LEU A 94 -9.58 0.23 8.04
CA LEU A 94 -9.31 1.57 7.53
C LEU A 94 -8.14 2.22 8.28
N ALA A 95 -8.07 2.08 9.60
CA ALA A 95 -6.95 2.59 10.39
C ALA A 95 -5.61 1.98 9.96
N PHE A 96 -5.56 0.66 9.71
CA PHE A 96 -4.35 -0.01 9.23
C PHE A 96 -3.94 0.45 7.82
N VAL A 97 -4.89 0.71 6.93
CA VAL A 97 -4.60 1.30 5.62
C VAL A 97 -3.93 2.66 5.80
N ILE A 98 -4.51 3.54 6.62
CA ILE A 98 -3.92 4.87 6.91
C ILE A 98 -2.50 4.73 7.47
N ILE A 99 -2.29 3.81 8.41
CA ILE A 99 -0.96 3.53 8.97
C ILE A 99 0.03 3.13 7.88
N ILE A 100 -0.36 2.27 6.94
CA ILE A 100 0.53 1.85 5.84
C ILE A 100 0.79 2.99 4.86
N TYR A 101 -0.17 3.86 4.56
CA TYR A 101 0.11 5.07 3.77
C TYR A 101 1.10 6.00 4.48
N GLY A 102 1.03 6.09 5.80
CA GLY A 102 2.04 6.78 6.60
C GLY A 102 3.41 6.12 6.47
N LEU A 103 3.46 4.80 6.59
CA LEU A 103 4.68 4.00 6.55
C LEU A 103 5.34 4.01 5.16
N LEU A 104 4.59 3.76 4.08
CA LEU A 104 5.11 3.65 2.71
C LEU A 104 5.18 4.99 1.97
N GLY A 105 4.41 5.98 2.40
CA GLY A 105 4.34 7.30 1.78
C GLY A 105 5.04 8.35 2.62
N VAL A 106 4.39 8.78 3.70
CA VAL A 106 4.79 9.98 4.45
C VAL A 106 6.21 9.88 5.02
N ILE A 107 6.57 8.75 5.63
CA ILE A 107 7.91 8.53 6.20
C ILE A 107 9.01 8.58 5.13
N PRO A 108 9.00 7.74 4.07
CA PRO A 108 10.05 7.76 3.06
C PRO A 108 10.06 9.04 2.23
N ILE A 109 8.91 9.66 1.96
CA ILE A 109 8.84 10.95 1.25
C ILE A 109 9.48 12.06 2.07
N SER A 110 9.15 12.18 3.37
CA SER A 110 9.70 13.24 4.21
C SER A 110 11.22 13.10 4.38
N LEU A 111 11.70 11.87 4.58
CA LEU A 111 13.13 11.56 4.64
C LEU A 111 13.84 11.92 3.33
N MET A 112 13.31 11.50 2.19
CA MET A 112 13.89 11.80 0.87
C MET A 112 13.88 13.30 0.57
N LEU A 113 12.84 14.02 0.98
CA LEU A 113 12.78 15.47 0.81
C LEU A 113 13.90 16.15 1.59
N SER A 114 14.12 15.76 2.85
CA SER A 114 15.23 16.28 3.66
C SER A 114 16.60 15.96 3.05
N LEU A 115 16.79 14.74 2.55
CA LEU A 115 18.05 14.33 1.92
C LEU A 115 18.35 15.11 0.61
N THR A 116 17.32 15.36 -0.20
CA THR A 116 17.48 16.04 -1.50
C THR A 116 17.77 17.54 -1.34
N ILE A 117 17.30 18.15 -0.24
CA ILE A 117 17.59 19.55 0.08
C ILE A 117 19.07 19.73 0.50
N GLN A 118 19.64 18.75 1.21
CA GLN A 118 21.04 18.82 1.64
C GLN A 118 22.01 18.59 0.48
N GLU A 119 21.72 17.62 -0.37
CA GLU A 119 22.55 17.26 -1.52
C GLU A 119 21.67 16.90 -2.72
N LEU A 120 21.69 17.76 -3.72
CA LEU A 120 20.92 17.53 -4.94
C LEU A 120 21.61 16.47 -5.80
N ASP A 121 21.02 15.28 -5.80
CA ASP A 121 21.46 14.13 -6.59
C ASP A 121 20.32 13.67 -7.52
N ILE A 122 20.64 13.38 -8.78
CA ILE A 122 19.67 12.99 -9.81
C ILE A 122 18.96 11.69 -9.42
N PHE A 123 19.69 10.73 -8.85
CA PHE A 123 19.13 9.47 -8.40
C PHE A 123 18.18 9.67 -7.22
N LYS A 124 18.56 10.50 -6.23
CA LYS A 124 17.68 10.84 -5.09
C LYS A 124 16.39 11.53 -5.56
N ALA A 125 16.51 12.48 -6.49
CA ALA A 125 15.37 13.19 -7.07
C ALA A 125 14.44 12.24 -7.85
N PHE A 126 15.00 11.29 -8.61
CA PHE A 126 14.23 10.28 -9.33
C PHE A 126 13.42 9.37 -8.38
N VAL A 127 14.05 8.87 -7.32
CA VAL A 127 13.37 8.03 -6.31
C VAL A 127 12.24 8.80 -5.62
N LEU A 128 12.47 10.07 -5.28
CA LEU A 128 11.45 10.95 -4.70
C LEU A 128 10.26 11.16 -5.66
N ALA A 129 10.53 11.40 -6.95
CA ALA A 129 9.49 11.54 -7.97
C ALA A 129 8.65 10.27 -8.11
N CYS A 130 9.29 9.08 -8.09
CA CYS A 130 8.58 7.81 -8.08
C CYS A 130 7.68 7.66 -6.85
N LEU A 131 8.17 7.95 -5.64
CA LEU A 131 7.36 7.87 -4.41
C LEU A 131 6.13 8.77 -4.47
N TRP A 132 6.31 10.02 -4.89
CA TRP A 132 5.20 10.95 -5.09
C TRP A 132 4.22 10.43 -6.14
N GLY A 133 4.72 9.88 -7.26
CA GLY A 133 3.90 9.29 -8.31
C GLY A 133 2.99 8.18 -7.78
N PHE A 134 3.53 7.23 -7.01
CA PHE A 134 2.73 6.15 -6.39
C PHE A 134 1.73 6.69 -5.38
N PHE A 135 2.14 7.63 -4.52
CA PHE A 135 1.28 8.21 -3.49
C PHE A 135 0.10 8.97 -4.10
N ILE A 136 0.37 9.84 -5.08
CA ILE A 136 -0.65 10.61 -5.79
C ILE A 136 -1.56 9.69 -6.60
N TYR A 137 -1.00 8.74 -7.35
CA TYR A 137 -1.80 7.79 -8.12
C TYR A 137 -2.77 7.03 -7.21
N SER A 138 -2.27 6.54 -6.09
CA SER A 138 -3.06 5.82 -5.11
C SER A 138 -4.18 6.70 -4.53
N ILE A 139 -3.89 7.94 -4.10
CA ILE A 139 -4.91 8.88 -3.63
C ILE A 139 -5.92 9.23 -4.75
N ALA A 140 -5.46 9.43 -5.99
CA ALA A 140 -6.34 9.73 -7.12
C ALA A 140 -7.36 8.61 -7.35
N THR A 141 -6.95 7.34 -7.21
CA THR A 141 -7.88 6.20 -7.29
C THR A 141 -8.90 6.17 -6.14
N TRP A 142 -8.53 6.69 -4.96
CA TRP A 142 -9.46 6.90 -3.85
C TRP A 142 -10.46 8.02 -4.12
N LEU A 143 -10.03 9.13 -4.71
CA LEU A 143 -10.90 10.26 -5.04
C LEU A 143 -11.81 9.99 -6.24
N LYS A 144 -11.36 9.15 -7.19
CA LYS A 144 -12.15 8.81 -8.36
C LYS A 144 -13.43 8.08 -7.94
N LYS A 145 -14.57 8.75 -8.14
CA LYS A 145 -15.91 8.23 -7.91
C LYS A 145 -16.34 7.43 -9.15
N ASN A 146 -15.85 6.21 -9.29
CA ASN A 146 -16.36 5.24 -10.27
C ASN A 146 -17.62 4.59 -9.70
#